data_AF-A0A1F5CQA6-F1
#
_entry.id   AF-A0A1F5CQA6-F1
#
_cell.length_a   1.000
_cell.length_b   1.000
_cell.length_c   1.000
_cell.angle_alpha   90.00
_cell.angle_beta   90.00
_cell.angle_gamma   90.00
#
_symmetry.space_group_name_H-M   'P 1'
#
loop_
_entity.id
_entity.type
_entity.pdbx_description
1 polymer ?
#
loop_
_entity_poly.entity_id
_entity_poly.type
_entity_poly.pdbx_seq_one_letter_code
_entity_poly.pdbx_strand_id
1 'polypeptide(L)' 'MSCGLGPAQEVGKGPHGVRRILPLTGGKIEGPKIKGEVLAFGADWALIRPDGVIELDVRATIKTDDGGLVYARYGA' A
#
# COMPACT_ATOMS: atom_id res chain seq x y z
N MET A 1 1.58 -10.00 8.23
CA MET A 1 0.83 -9.96 6.96
C MET A 1 1.83 -9.98 5.82
N SER A 2 1.43 -10.45 4.65
CA SER A 2 2.19 -10.31 3.40
C SER A 2 1.32 -9.61 2.37
N CYS A 3 1.92 -8.77 1.53
CA CYS A 3 1.25 -8.13 0.41
C CYS A 3 2.23 -7.99 -0.74
N GLY A 4 1.81 -8.39 -1.94
CA GLY A 4 2.58 -8.22 -3.15
C GLY A 4 2.43 -6.79 -3.68
N LEU A 5 3.47 -6.34 -4.38
CA LEU A 5 3.48 -5.09 -5.12
C LEU A 5 3.58 -5.39 -6.62
N GLY A 6 2.81 -4.65 -7.40
CA GLY A 6 2.94 -4.62 -8.84
C GLY A 6 4.14 -3.77 -9.28
N PRO A 7 4.42 -3.72 -10.59
CA PRO A 7 5.43 -2.84 -11.14
C PRO A 7 5.18 -1.39 -10.72
N ALA A 8 6.23 -0.69 -10.31
CA ALA A 8 6.13 0.72 -9.97
C ALA A 8 5.75 1.54 -11.21
N GLN A 9 4.74 2.38 -11.05
CA GLN A 9 4.42 3.43 -12.01
C GLN A 9 5.24 4.66 -11.66
N GLU A 10 6.19 5.00 -12.53
CA GLU A 10 7.03 6.18 -12.38
C GLU A 10 6.26 7.42 -12.86
N VAL A 11 5.62 8.13 -11.93
CA VAL A 11 4.95 9.41 -12.24
C VAL A 11 5.99 10.48 -12.56
N GLY A 12 7.15 10.41 -11.91
CA GLY A 12 8.31 11.24 -12.20
C GLY A 12 8.50 12.40 -11.22
N LYS A 13 9.35 13.35 -11.63
CA LYS A 13 9.78 14.47 -10.79
C LYS A 13 8.69 15.54 -10.70
N GLY A 14 8.33 15.90 -9.48
CA GLY A 14 7.47 17.03 -9.14
C GLY A 14 8.15 18.01 -8.18
N PRO A 15 7.44 19.06 -7.73
CA PRO A 15 7.99 20.11 -6.87
C PRO A 15 8.44 19.60 -5.49
N HIS A 16 7.89 18.48 -5.01
CA HIS A 16 8.20 17.90 -3.70
C HIS A 16 9.10 16.66 -3.74
N GLY A 17 9.55 16.23 -4.92
CA GLY A 17 10.32 15.00 -5.08
C GLY A 17 9.86 14.14 -6.26
N VAL A 18 10.29 12.88 -6.29
CA VAL A 18 9.90 11.91 -7.30
C VAL A 18 8.72 11.08 -6.80
N ARG A 19 7.62 11.10 -7.55
CA ARG A 19 6.41 10.32 -7.24
C ARG A 19 6.47 8.96 -7.92
N ARG A 20 6.24 7.91 -7.13
CA ARG A 20 6.07 6.52 -7.59
C ARG A 20 4.77 5.96 -7.04
N ILE A 21 4.07 5.15 -7.83
CA ILE A 21 2.86 4.45 -7.36
C ILE A 21 3.10 2.96 -7.49
N LEU A 22 2.99 2.22 -6.38
CA LEU A 22 3.21 0.78 -6.31
C LEU A 22 1.86 0.09 -6.05
N PRO A 23 1.19 -0.46 -7.07
CA PRO A 23 -0.11 -1.10 -6.90
C PRO A 23 -0.02 -2.32 -5.98
N LEU A 24 -1.01 -2.53 -5.12
CA LEU A 24 -1.10 -3.77 -4.35
C LEU A 24 -1.63 -4.89 -5.23
N THR A 25 -0.93 -6.04 -5.26
CA THR A 25 -1.37 -7.23 -6.02
C THR A 25 -2.10 -8.25 -5.15
N GLY A 26 -2.45 -7.86 -3.92
CA GLY A 26 -3.13 -8.69 -2.93
C GLY A 26 -2.16 -9.33 -1.94
N GLY A 27 -2.69 -10.10 -1.00
CA GLY A 27 -1.89 -10.61 0.11
C GLY A 27 -2.70 -11.38 1.15
N LYS A 28 -2.02 -11.79 2.23
CA LYS A 28 -2.64 -12.50 3.35
C LYS A 28 -2.40 -11.79 4.67
N ILE A 29 -3.41 -11.81 5.53
CA ILE A 29 -3.28 -11.40 6.92
C ILE A 29 -3.72 -12.54 7.83
N GLU A 30 -2.87 -12.87 8.79
CA GLU A 30 -3.13 -13.87 9.82
C GLU A 30 -2.65 -13.31 11.15
N GLY A 31 -3.53 -13.33 12.15
CA GLY A 31 -3.26 -12.90 13.50
C GLY A 31 -4.34 -13.38 14.47
N PRO A 32 -4.16 -13.20 15.79
CA PRO A 32 -5.05 -13.79 16.80
C PRO A 32 -6.51 -13.34 16.74
N LYS A 33 -6.78 -12.17 16.14
CA LYS A 33 -8.11 -11.55 16.05
C LYS A 33 -8.53 -11.22 14.62
N ILE A 34 -7.70 -11.52 13.63
CA ILE A 34 -7.95 -11.17 12.24
C ILE A 34 -7.33 -12.20 11.33
N LYS A 35 -8.14 -12.68 10.38
CA LYS A 35 -7.71 -13.55 9.31
C LYS A 35 -8.43 -13.15 8.03
N GLY A 36 -7.71 -13.14 6.92
CA GLY A 36 -8.26 -12.78 5.63
C GLY A 36 -7.20 -12.46 4.59
N GLU A 37 -7.61 -11.69 3.59
CA GLU A 37 -6.81 -11.31 2.45
C GLU A 37 -6.70 -9.79 2.30
N VAL A 38 -5.54 -9.33 1.85
CA VAL A 38 -5.42 -7.98 1.29
C VAL A 38 -5.94 -8.07 -0.13
N LEU A 39 -6.91 -7.23 -0.49
CA LEU A 39 -7.44 -7.18 -1.85
C LEU A 39 -6.40 -6.59 -2.81
N ALA A 40 -6.43 -7.02 -4.06
CA ALA A 40 -5.63 -6.43 -5.15
C ALA A 40 -6.21 -5.07 -5.59
N PHE A 41 -6.33 -4.16 -4.62
CA PHE A 41 -6.89 -2.84 -4.76
C PHE A 41 -6.16 -1.89 -3.81
N GLY A 42 -5.85 -0.70 -4.30
CA GLY A 42 -5.01 0.27 -3.60
C GLY A 42 -3.56 0.22 -4.06
N ALA A 43 -2.73 1.01 -3.39
CA ALA A 43 -1.33 1.18 -3.74
C ALA A 43 -0.57 1.81 -2.56
N ASP A 44 0.75 1.88 -2.70
CA ASP A 44 1.58 2.87 -2.04
C ASP A 44 1.84 4.04 -3.00
N TRP A 45 1.48 5.25 -2.58
CA TRP A 45 1.88 6.48 -3.24
C TRP A 45 3.15 7.00 -2.56
N ALA A 46 4.29 6.44 -2.93
CA ALA A 46 5.59 6.81 -2.39
C ALA A 46 6.07 8.15 -2.96
N LEU A 47 6.59 9.05 -2.11
CA LEU A 47 7.26 10.28 -2.50
C LEU A 47 8.71 10.21 -2.05
N ILE A 48 9.64 10.20 -3.00
CA ILE A 48 11.08 10.29 -2.72
C ILE A 48 11.44 11.77 -2.72
N ARG A 49 11.69 12.33 -1.55
CA ARG A 49 12.07 13.74 -1.37
C ARG A 49 13.50 14.01 -1.84
N PRO A 50 13.85 15.29 -2.10
CA PRO A 50 15.21 15.68 -2.47
C PRO A 50 16.29 15.32 -1.42
N ASP A 51 15.90 15.22 -0.15
CA ASP A 51 16.79 14.82 0.96
C ASP A 51 16.94 13.29 1.11
N GLY A 52 16.32 12.51 0.22
CA GLY A 52 16.39 11.05 0.20
C GLY A 52 15.35 10.36 1.10
N VAL A 53 14.54 11.11 1.85
CA VAL A 53 13.43 10.53 2.64
C VAL A 53 12.36 9.98 1.69
N ILE A 54 11.82 8.80 2.02
CA ILE A 54 10.66 8.23 1.33
C ILE A 54 9.44 8.40 2.24
N GLU A 55 8.50 9.25 1.82
CA GLU A 55 7.20 9.37 2.44
C GLU A 55 6.27 8.33 1.82
N LEU A 56 5.65 7.50 2.66
CA LEU A 56 4.70 6.47 2.25
C LEU A 56 3.28 7.00 2.42
N ASP A 57 2.39 6.64 1.50
CA ASP A 57 0.95 6.80 1.67
C ASP A 57 0.32 5.52 1.15
N VAL A 58 0.25 4.51 2.01
CA VAL A 58 -0.29 3.21 1.65
C VAL A 58 -1.76 3.19 1.95
N ARG A 59 -2.57 2.75 0.98
CA ARG A 59 -4.01 2.57 1.16
C ARG A 59 -4.36 1.18 0.67
N ALA A 60 -4.97 0.40 1.55
CA ALA A 60 -5.32 -1.00 1.31
C ALA A 60 -6.72 -1.29 1.82
N THR A 61 -7.34 -2.30 1.22
CA THR A 61 -8.57 -2.91 1.73
C THR A 61 -8.28 -4.35 2.08
N ILE A 62 -8.60 -4.74 3.31
CA ILE A 62 -8.52 -6.11 3.79
C ILE A 62 -9.94 -6.68 3.82
N LYS A 63 -10.12 -7.88 3.27
CA LYS A 63 -11.34 -8.66 3.42
C LYS A 63 -11.09 -9.78 4.42
N THR A 64 -11.84 -9.77 5.52
CA THR A 64 -11.76 -10.81 6.54
C THR A 64 -12.50 -12.07 6.11
N ASP A 65 -12.15 -13.21 6.70
CA ASP A 65 -12.77 -14.51 6.35
C ASP A 65 -14.28 -14.55 6.66
N ASP A 66 -14.77 -13.72 7.60
CA ASP A 66 -16.19 -13.53 7.90
C ASP A 66 -16.90 -12.52 6.97
N GLY A 67 -16.20 -12.02 5.95
CA GLY A 67 -16.73 -11.15 4.90
C GLY A 67 -16.66 -9.65 5.17
N GLY A 68 -16.15 -9.24 6.34
CA GLY A 68 -15.94 -7.83 6.67
C GLY A 68 -14.89 -7.15 5.80
N LEU A 69 -15.05 -5.85 5.58
CA LEU A 69 -14.05 -5.00 4.93
C LEU A 69 -13.41 -4.05 5.93
N VAL A 70 -12.08 -4.05 5.95
CA VAL A 70 -11.27 -3.15 6.76
C VAL A 70 -10.46 -2.25 5.84
N TYR A 71 -10.68 -0.95 5.95
CA TYR A 71 -9.82 0.04 5.32
C TYR A 71 -8.58 0.27 6.18
N ALA A 72 -7.40 0.16 5.56
CA ALA A 72 -6.14 0.46 6.21
C ALA A 72 -5.43 1.58 5.45
N ARG A 73 -4.98 2.59 6.19
CA ARG A 73 -4.08 3.64 5.71
C ARG A 73 -2.94 3.81 6.68
N TYR A 74 -1.72 3.82 6.16
CA TYR A 74 -0.52 4.10 6.95
C TYR A 74 0.50 4.81 6.08
N GLY A 75 1.39 5.53 6.73
CA GLY A 75 2.24 6.51 6.07
C GLY A 75 2.64 7.60 7.04
N ALA A 76 3.61 8.40 6.65
CA ALA A 76 4.05 9.59 7.37
C ALA A 76 3.60 10.83 6.60
#